data_AF-A0A3D5R4T5-F1
#
_entry.id   AF-A0A3D5R4T5-F1
#
_cell.length_a   1.000
_cell.length_b   1.000
_cell.length_c   1.000
_cell.angle_alpha   90.00
_cell.angle_beta   90.00
_cell.angle_gamma   90.00
#
_symmetry.space_group_name_H-M   'P 1'
#
loop_
_entity.id
_entity.type
_entity.pdbx_description
1 polymer ?
#
loop_
_entity_poly.entity_id
_entity_poly.type
_entity_poly.pdbx_seq_one_letter_code
_entity_poly.pdbx_strand_id
1 'polypeptide(L)' 'GDKTISKIYQSKEDDEDSKKEPMGNLPHIASLIASLEVNELIKLLTGKGDLLRNEMLYIDLKSNSYNKFEL' A
#
# COMPACT_ATOMS: atom_id res chain seq x y z
N GLY A 1 14.06 -12.14 -3.67
CA GLY A 1 13.13 -11.00 -3.77
C GLY A 1 11.89 -11.30 -2.95
N ASP A 2 11.27 -10.27 -2.38
CA ASP A 2 10.00 -10.37 -1.65
C ASP A 2 8.85 -10.71 -2.63
N LYS A 3 8.00 -11.67 -2.28
CA LYS A 3 6.87 -12.14 -3.10
C LYS A 3 5.54 -11.52 -2.70
N THR A 4 5.55 -10.53 -1.79
CA THR A 4 4.35 -9.86 -1.28
C THR A 4 3.48 -9.27 -2.40
N ILE A 5 4.07 -8.60 -3.39
CA ILE A 5 3.34 -8.07 -4.55
C ILE A 5 2.62 -9.18 -5.32
N SER A 6 3.24 -10.34 -5.48
CA SER A 6 2.63 -11.50 -6.16
C SER A 6 1.47 -12.11 -5.36
N LYS A 7 1.46 -12.00 -4.02
CA LYS A 7 0.31 -12.38 -3.18
C LYS A 7 -0.86 -11.42 -3.36
N ILE A 8 -0.59 -10.11 -3.44
CA ILE A 8 -1.61 -9.05 -3.52
C ILE A 8 -2.21 -8.97 -4.92
N TYR A 9 -1.40 -9.14 -5.95
CA TYR A 9 -1.79 -9.03 -7.36
C TYR A 9 -1.82 -10.39 -8.07
N GLN A 10 -2.29 -11.43 -7.39
CA GLN A 10 -2.42 -12.76 -8.00
C GLN A 10 -3.33 -12.65 -9.23
N SER A 11 -2.80 -13.03 -10.39
CA SER A 11 -3.35 -12.82 -11.74
C SER A 11 -4.87 -13.01 -11.83
N LYS A 12 -5.61 -11.90 -11.78
CA LYS A 12 -6.93 -11.78 -12.41
C LYS A 12 -6.70 -11.36 -13.85
N GLU A 13 -6.17 -12.27 -14.66
CA GLU A 13 -5.85 -11.98 -16.07
C GLU A 13 -7.11 -11.71 -16.91
N ASP A 14 -8.32 -11.98 -16.42
CA ASP A 14 -9.57 -11.91 -17.20
C ASP A 14 -10.76 -11.19 -16.53
N ASP A 15 -10.57 -10.34 -15.52
CA ASP A 15 -11.68 -9.53 -15.00
C ASP A 15 -11.79 -8.22 -15.79
N GLU A 16 -12.68 -8.17 -16.80
CA GLU A 16 -13.04 -6.98 -17.59
C GLU A 16 -13.44 -5.77 -16.73
N ASP A 17 -13.82 -5.98 -15.47
CA ASP A 17 -14.14 -4.92 -14.52
C ASP A 17 -12.91 -4.17 -13.99
N SER A 18 -11.71 -4.73 -14.10
CA SER A 18 -10.45 -4.08 -13.71
C SER A 18 -10.08 -2.90 -14.63
N LYS A 19 -10.69 -2.82 -15.82
CA LYS A 19 -10.49 -1.73 -16.80
C LYS A 19 -11.43 -0.54 -16.60
N LYS A 20 -12.35 -0.59 -15.62
CA LYS A 20 -13.51 0.32 -15.55
C LYS A 20 -13.49 1.27 -14.36
N GLU A 21 -12.38 1.90 -13.99
CA GLU A 21 -12.49 3.13 -13.17
C GLU A 21 -11.63 4.27 -13.73
N PRO A 22 -12.25 5.32 -14.31
CA PRO A 22 -11.56 6.49 -14.85
C PRO A 22 -11.26 7.55 -13.78
N MET A 23 -11.58 7.28 -12.51
CA MET A 23 -11.35 8.21 -11.41
C MET A 23 -9.91 8.02 -10.92
N GLY A 24 -9.02 8.85 -11.45
CA GLY A 24 -7.62 8.87 -11.02
C GLY A 24 -7.45 9.22 -9.54
N ASN A 25 -6.22 9.07 -9.06
CA ASN A 25 -5.88 9.42 -7.69
C ASN A 25 -5.91 10.94 -7.46
N LEU A 26 -6.46 11.39 -6.32
CA LEU A 26 -6.33 12.79 -5.89
C LEU A 26 -4.86 13.09 -5.55
N PRO A 27 -4.26 14.23 -5.96
CA PRO A 27 -2.82 14.49 -5.76
C PRO A 27 -2.34 14.35 -4.31
N HIS A 28 -3.19 14.71 -3.34
CA HIS A 28 -2.86 14.61 -1.91
C HIS A 28 -2.65 13.16 -1.44
N ILE A 29 -3.37 12.19 -2.03
CA ILE A 29 -3.23 10.77 -1.68
C ILE A 29 -1.87 10.26 -2.14
N ALA A 30 -1.40 10.64 -3.34
CA ALA A 30 -0.07 10.27 -3.81
C ALA A 30 1.02 10.80 -2.86
N SER A 31 0.88 12.05 -2.41
CA SER A 31 1.81 12.63 -1.42
C SER A 31 1.77 11.90 -0.09
N LEU A 32 0.58 11.48 0.38
CA LEU A 32 0.45 10.75 1.63
C LEU A 32 1.14 9.39 1.54
N ILE A 33 0.84 8.60 0.50
CA ILE A 33 1.42 7.27 0.32
C ILE A 33 2.94 7.36 0.19
N ALA A 34 3.46 8.30 -0.61
CA ALA A 34 4.90 8.51 -0.74
C ALA A 34 5.56 8.83 0.62
N SER A 35 4.93 9.64 1.47
CA SER A 35 5.48 9.96 2.79
C SER A 35 5.57 8.74 3.71
N LEU A 36 4.58 7.83 3.62
CA LEU A 36 4.54 6.60 4.40
C LEU A 36 5.57 5.58 3.90
N GLU A 37 5.75 5.45 2.59
CA GLU A 37 6.78 4.60 1.99
C GLU A 37 8.20 5.11 2.33
N VAL A 38 8.43 6.41 2.27
CA VAL A 38 9.71 7.01 2.68
C VAL A 38 9.98 6.78 4.16
N ASN A 39 8.94 6.84 5.02
CA ASN A 39 9.09 6.50 6.43
C ASN A 39 9.53 5.04 6.62
N GLU A 40 8.94 4.09 5.88
CA GLU A 40 9.36 2.69 5.90
C GLU A 40 10.83 2.53 5.49
N LEU A 41 11.25 3.24 4.45
CA LEU A 41 12.65 3.27 4.02
C LEU A 41 13.58 3.84 5.11
N ILE A 42 13.19 4.91 5.79
CA ILE A 42 13.98 5.50 6.88
C ILE A 42 14.12 4.49 8.03
N LYS A 43 13.05 3.78 8.39
CA LYS A 43 13.10 2.73 9.42
C LYS A 43 14.07 1.61 9.04
N LEU A 44 14.04 1.18 7.77
CA LEU A 44 14.98 0.19 7.23
C LEU A 44 16.44 0.68 7.29
N LEU A 45 16.70 1.91 6.87
CA LEU A 45 18.06 2.46 6.82
C LEU A 45 18.66 2.72 8.19
N THR A 46 17.83 3.14 9.15
CA THR A 46 18.29 3.53 10.49
C THR A 46 18.23 2.39 11.51
N GLY A 47 17.49 1.31 11.22
CA GLY A 47 17.21 0.24 12.17
C GLY A 47 16.40 0.70 13.38
N LYS A 48 15.64 1.81 13.25
CA LYS A 48 14.84 2.38 14.34
C LYS A 48 13.35 2.28 14.03
N GLY A 49 12.59 1.80 15.02
CA GLY A 49 11.15 1.60 14.92
C GLY A 49 10.76 0.26 14.27
N ASP A 50 9.47 -0.05 14.32
CA ASP A 50 8.95 -1.33 13.83
C ASP A 50 8.61 -1.27 12.34
N LEU A 51 9.04 -2.30 11.61
CA LEU A 51 8.81 -2.44 10.18
C LEU A 51 7.43 -3.03 9.91
N LEU A 52 6.78 -2.54 8.85
CA LEU A 52 5.55 -3.11 8.30
C LEU A 52 5.88 -4.33 7.42
N ARG A 53 6.61 -5.30 7.98
CA ARG A 53 7.06 -6.49 7.25
C ARG A 53 6.00 -7.58 7.33
N ASN A 54 5.60 -8.09 6.16
CA ASN A 54 4.52 -9.09 6.05
C ASN A 54 3.19 -8.58 6.66
N GLU A 55 3.00 -7.26 6.65
CA GLU A 55 1.77 -6.58 7.01
C GLU A 55 1.31 -5.70 5.83
N MET A 56 0.00 -5.60 5.63
CA MET A 56 -0.64 -4.67 4.71
C MET A 56 -1.21 -3.49 5.50
N LEU A 57 -0.83 -2.27 5.11
CA LEU A 57 -1.44 -1.05 5.62
C LEU A 57 -2.59 -0.64 4.70
N TYR A 58 -3.81 -0.63 5.25
CA TYR A 58 -5.01 -0.15 4.59
C TYR A 58 -5.43 1.20 5.18
N ILE A 59 -5.63 2.18 4.31
CA ILE A 59 -5.96 3.55 4.69
C ILE A 59 -7.27 3.93 4.02
N ASP A 60 -8.27 4.26 4.83
CA ASP A 60 -9.51 4.87 4.35
C ASP A 60 -9.54 6.34 4.79
N LEU A 61 -9.30 7.23 3.83
CA LEU A 61 -9.27 8.67 4.07
C LEU A 61 -10.66 9.29 4.25
N LYS A 62 -11.72 8.60 3.82
CA LYS A 62 -13.10 9.07 4.02
C LYS A 62 -13.51 8.89 5.48
N SER A 63 -13.14 7.77 6.09
CA SER A 63 -13.33 7.52 7.53
C SER A 63 -12.15 7.95 8.40
N ASN A 64 -11.06 8.41 7.80
CA ASN A 64 -9.78 8.70 8.44
C ASN A 64 -9.28 7.55 9.32
N SER A 65 -9.34 6.32 8.80
CA SER A 65 -8.94 5.10 9.50
C SER A 65 -7.70 4.45 8.89
N TYR A 66 -6.87 3.87 9.76
CA TYR A 66 -5.63 3.19 9.44
C TYR A 66 -5.68 1.80 10.05
N ASN A 67 -5.64 0.77 9.21
CA ASN A 67 -5.76 -0.63 9.63
C ASN A 67 -4.56 -1.42 9.12
N LYS A 68 -4.06 -2.34 9.94
CA LYS A 68 -3.00 -3.28 9.58
C LYS A 68 -3.57 -4.69 9.48
N PHE A 69 -3.15 -5.43 8.48
CA PHE A 69 -3.51 -6.82 8.27
C PHE A 69 -2.26 -7.66 8.06
N GLU A 70 -2.23 -8.90 8.54
CA GLU A 70 -1.13 -9.82 8.25
C GLU A 70 -1.27 -10.42 6.84
N LEU A 71 -0.15 -10.66 6.14
CA LEU A 71 -0.06 -11.12 4.74
C LEU A 71 0.37 -12.58 4.56
#